data_AF-A0A7C5WRQ5-F1
#
_entry.id   AF-A0A7C5WRQ5-F1
#
_cell.length_a   1.000
_cell.length_b   1.000
_cell.length_c   1.000
_cell.angle_alpha   90.00
_cell.angle_beta   90.00
_cell.angle_gamma   90.00
#
_symmetry.space_group_name_H-M   'P 1'
#
loop_
_entity.id
_entity.type
_entity.pdbx_description
1 polymer ?
#
loop_
_entity_poly.entity_id
_entity_poly.type
_entity_poly.pdbx_seq_one_letter_code
_entity_poly.pdbx_strand_id
1 'polypeptide(L)'
;MKKRINWLALIVTTAIIIDIEPVLVSQGVLKEPSVHGYLHTFLATIPLGVISGLALYYTRRILDFLGRSLYLSVDNQGLSCYITSGVLGWFLHVLLDSLRYPDIRPFYPVTQNPLYELLEAPVLQALYDVILISGFALYTLHFYMSAKREEEDYLLRTGSLLILIGLTLVLHVYVLEPGVHNMWLVITGSILMLTGICIGLKYLVKIKLISTREAQLVIILSVITALIVQTLLPPKLVVFKFTEIISAETTLIRLLIAWSTLVLFTLKVREILNNFEIKVLRVLVGDALLISTLLVIVLVGVVMIFSLLILMVIRGYILSSPSQEQGETSC
;
A
#
# COMPACT_ATOMS: atom_id res chain seq x y z
N MET A 1 -26.90 10.31 -9.68
CA MET A 1 -26.04 10.29 -10.89
C MET A 1 -25.35 8.94 -10.97
N LYS A 2 -25.54 8.16 -12.04
CA LYS A 2 -24.72 6.95 -12.28
C LYS A 2 -23.27 7.39 -12.45
N LYS A 3 -22.36 6.93 -11.57
CA LYS A 3 -20.92 7.20 -11.71
C LYS A 3 -20.47 6.61 -13.06
N ARG A 4 -19.93 7.46 -13.94
CA ARG A 4 -19.43 7.06 -15.27
C ARG A 4 -18.04 6.39 -15.22
N ILE A 5 -17.42 6.37 -14.04
CA ILE A 5 -16.07 5.86 -13.79
C ILE A 5 -16.14 4.82 -12.67
N ASN A 6 -15.44 3.71 -12.85
CA ASN A 6 -15.11 2.73 -11.83
C ASN A 6 -13.73 3.08 -11.26
N TRP A 7 -13.69 3.45 -9.97
CA TRP A 7 -12.46 3.95 -9.34
C TRP A 7 -11.38 2.89 -9.22
N LEU A 8 -11.75 1.65 -8.90
CA LEU A 8 -10.80 0.55 -8.84
C LEU A 8 -10.12 0.34 -10.20
N ALA A 9 -10.89 0.32 -11.28
CA ALA A 9 -10.37 0.11 -12.61
C ALA A 9 -9.48 1.26 -13.09
N LEU A 10 -9.84 2.50 -12.74
CA LEU A 10 -9.02 3.67 -13.01
C LEU A 10 -7.65 3.53 -12.31
N ILE A 11 -7.65 3.31 -11.00
CA ILE A 11 -6.43 3.21 -10.19
C ILE A 11 -5.55 2.05 -10.65
N VAL A 12 -6.12 0.85 -10.83
CA VAL A 12 -5.35 -0.33 -11.24
C VAL A 12 -4.74 -0.14 -12.62
N THR A 13 -5.47 0.49 -13.56
CA THR A 13 -4.91 0.76 -14.88
C THR A 13 -3.80 1.80 -14.81
N THR A 14 -4.02 2.92 -14.12
CA THR A 14 -3.05 4.03 -14.03
C THR A 14 -1.80 3.71 -13.21
N ALA A 15 -1.86 2.83 -12.21
CA ALA A 15 -0.76 2.65 -11.26
C ALA A 15 -0.11 1.27 -11.28
N ILE A 16 -0.63 0.33 -12.10
CA ILE A 16 -0.12 -1.06 -12.11
C ILE A 16 0.04 -1.57 -13.53
N ILE A 17 -1.04 -1.58 -14.33
CA ILE A 17 -1.04 -2.33 -15.60
C ILE A 17 0.03 -1.83 -16.58
N ILE A 18 0.21 -0.51 -16.64
CA ILE A 18 1.07 0.12 -17.65
C ILE A 18 2.54 -0.01 -17.27
N ASP A 19 2.83 0.04 -15.97
CA ASP A 19 4.15 -0.15 -15.38
C ASP A 19 4.71 -1.58 -15.56
N ILE A 20 3.91 -2.53 -16.02
CA ILE A 20 4.39 -3.89 -16.30
C ILE A 20 5.50 -3.87 -17.36
N GLU A 21 5.40 -3.04 -18.41
CA GLU A 21 6.44 -2.91 -19.44
C GLU A 21 7.78 -2.45 -18.85
N PRO A 22 7.88 -1.26 -18.22
CA PRO A 22 9.15 -0.77 -17.71
C PRO A 22 9.73 -1.66 -16.61
N VAL A 23 8.90 -2.33 -15.80
CA VAL A 23 9.37 -3.34 -14.84
C VAL A 23 10.02 -4.53 -15.56
N LEU A 24 9.38 -5.10 -16.57
CA LEU A 24 9.93 -6.24 -17.31
C LEU A 24 11.19 -5.88 -18.12
N VAL A 25 11.26 -4.67 -18.66
CA VAL A 25 12.48 -4.17 -19.32
C VAL A 25 13.60 -3.97 -18.30
N SER A 26 13.31 -3.33 -17.16
CA SER A 26 14.29 -3.10 -16.09
C SER A 26 14.84 -4.39 -15.48
N GLN A 27 14.03 -5.45 -15.45
CA GLN A 27 14.44 -6.80 -15.02
C GLN A 27 15.20 -7.59 -16.10
N GLY A 28 15.36 -7.03 -17.31
CA GLY A 28 16.02 -7.69 -18.44
C GLY A 28 15.19 -8.84 -19.06
N VAL A 29 13.91 -8.95 -18.72
CA VAL A 29 12.98 -9.94 -19.30
C VAL A 29 12.62 -9.54 -20.73
N LEU A 30 12.30 -8.26 -20.92
CA LEU A 30 12.10 -7.67 -22.25
C LEU A 30 13.39 -6.96 -22.70
N LYS A 31 13.81 -7.24 -23.93
CA LYS A 31 15.00 -6.61 -24.54
C LYS A 31 14.55 -5.47 -25.43
N GLU A 32 14.14 -4.36 -24.82
CA GLU A 32 13.76 -3.14 -25.52
C GLU A 32 14.91 -2.10 -25.45
N PRO A 33 15.03 -1.22 -26.46
CA PRO A 33 16.07 -0.19 -26.49
C PRO A 33 15.83 0.96 -25.48
N SER A 34 14.60 1.13 -24.99
CA SER A 34 14.22 2.08 -23.94
C SER A 34 13.46 1.38 -22.83
N VAL A 35 13.47 1.96 -21.62
CA VAL A 35 12.74 1.42 -20.47
C VAL A 35 11.24 1.53 -20.73
N HIS A 36 10.79 2.67 -21.26
CA HIS A 36 9.42 2.85 -21.70
C HIS A 36 9.32 2.59 -23.20
N GLY A 37 8.53 1.59 -23.57
CA GLY A 37 8.38 1.14 -24.95
C GLY A 37 7.09 1.64 -25.57
N TYR A 38 6.44 0.78 -26.34
CA TYR A 38 5.25 1.13 -27.13
C TYR A 38 3.97 1.27 -26.29
N LEU A 39 3.95 0.74 -25.06
CA LEU A 39 2.78 0.88 -24.19
C LEU A 39 2.60 2.34 -23.71
N HIS A 40 3.68 3.12 -23.71
CA HIS A 40 3.72 4.52 -23.29
C HIS A 40 3.44 5.50 -24.45
N THR A 41 2.40 5.21 -25.25
CA THR A 41 1.96 6.08 -26.36
C THR A 41 0.49 6.45 -26.25
N PHE A 42 0.10 7.64 -26.72
CA PHE A 42 -1.31 8.03 -26.77
C PHE A 42 -2.09 7.18 -27.76
N LEU A 43 -1.43 6.63 -28.78
CA LEU A 43 -2.05 5.68 -29.70
C LEU A 43 -2.43 4.37 -28.98
N ALA A 44 -1.60 3.88 -28.07
CA ALA A 44 -1.86 2.67 -27.29
C ALA A 44 -2.96 2.85 -26.24
N THR A 45 -3.23 4.10 -25.82
CA THR A 45 -4.21 4.45 -24.78
C THR A 45 -5.61 3.86 -25.05
N ILE A 46 -6.13 3.99 -26.28
CA ILE A 46 -7.47 3.49 -26.61
C ILE A 46 -7.51 1.95 -26.61
N PRO A 47 -6.75 1.23 -27.45
CA PRO A 47 -6.85 -0.22 -27.52
C PRO A 47 -6.47 -0.89 -26.19
N LEU A 48 -5.37 -0.46 -25.56
CA LEU A 48 -4.91 -1.08 -24.32
C LEU A 48 -5.76 -0.67 -23.12
N GLY A 49 -6.22 0.58 -23.06
CA GLY A 49 -7.18 1.01 -22.04
C GLY A 49 -8.52 0.27 -22.14
N VAL A 50 -9.00 0.01 -23.36
CA VAL A 50 -10.19 -0.85 -23.58
C VAL A 50 -9.92 -2.28 -23.10
N ILE A 51 -8.77 -2.86 -23.45
CA ILE A 51 -8.38 -4.21 -23.02
C ILE A 51 -8.29 -4.29 -21.49
N SER A 52 -7.66 -3.33 -20.83
CA SER A 52 -7.60 -3.23 -19.37
C SER A 52 -8.98 -3.14 -18.75
N GLY A 53 -9.83 -2.25 -19.27
CA GLY A 53 -11.21 -2.11 -18.81
C GLY A 53 -12.02 -3.40 -18.98
N LEU A 54 -11.88 -4.10 -20.11
CA LEU A 54 -12.50 -5.40 -20.34
C LEU A 54 -11.99 -6.46 -19.36
N ALA A 55 -10.67 -6.59 -19.22
CA ALA A 55 -10.05 -7.54 -18.31
C ALA A 55 -10.55 -7.32 -16.87
N LEU A 56 -10.56 -6.07 -16.40
CA LEU A 56 -11.04 -5.69 -15.08
C LEU A 56 -12.55 -5.89 -14.91
N TYR A 57 -13.33 -5.69 -15.97
CA TYR A 57 -14.76 -6.01 -15.96
C TYR A 57 -14.99 -7.51 -15.82
N TYR A 58 -14.32 -8.35 -16.60
CA TYR A 58 -14.51 -9.82 -16.53
C TYR A 58 -13.96 -10.42 -15.24
N THR A 59 -12.90 -9.85 -14.68
CA THR A 59 -12.32 -10.24 -13.38
C THR A 59 -12.99 -9.54 -12.19
N ARG A 60 -14.01 -8.69 -12.41
CA ARG A 60 -14.63 -7.90 -11.33
C ARG A 60 -15.11 -8.75 -10.15
N ARG A 61 -15.65 -9.96 -10.39
CA ARG A 61 -16.09 -10.85 -9.31
C ARG A 61 -14.95 -11.27 -8.38
N ILE A 62 -13.74 -11.41 -8.94
CA ILE A 62 -12.53 -11.73 -8.18
C ILE A 62 -12.04 -10.48 -7.44
N LEU A 63 -12.19 -9.29 -8.04
CA LEU A 63 -11.73 -8.02 -7.46
C LEU A 63 -12.76 -7.34 -6.57
N ASP A 64 -14.01 -7.82 -6.52
CA ASP A 64 -15.12 -7.21 -5.81
C ASP A 64 -14.84 -7.15 -4.30
N PHE A 65 -14.11 -8.12 -3.75
CA PHE A 65 -13.73 -8.08 -2.34
C PHE A 65 -12.80 -6.88 -2.04
N LEU A 66 -11.81 -6.61 -2.89
CA LEU A 66 -10.91 -5.46 -2.75
C LEU A 66 -11.69 -4.17 -2.90
N GLY A 67 -12.50 -4.09 -3.95
CA GLY A 67 -13.29 -2.92 -4.23
C GLY A 67 -14.28 -2.57 -3.12
N ARG A 68 -14.89 -3.57 -2.47
CA ARG A 68 -15.77 -3.37 -1.31
C ARG A 68 -14.98 -2.98 -0.06
N SER A 69 -13.91 -3.69 0.27
CA SER A 69 -13.10 -3.40 1.46
C SER A 69 -12.44 -2.02 1.41
N LEU A 70 -12.15 -1.51 0.21
CA LEU A 70 -11.55 -0.19 -0.01
C LEU A 70 -12.58 0.90 -0.33
N TYR A 71 -13.88 0.57 -0.37
CA TYR A 71 -14.95 1.48 -0.82
C TYR A 71 -14.71 2.11 -2.21
N LEU A 72 -14.02 1.39 -3.09
CA LEU A 72 -13.69 1.80 -4.46
C LEU A 72 -14.67 1.22 -5.49
N SER A 73 -15.35 0.12 -5.17
CA SER A 73 -16.40 -0.45 -6.00
C SER A 73 -17.76 0.18 -5.71
N VAL A 74 -18.54 0.36 -6.76
CA VAL A 74 -19.96 0.68 -6.68
C VAL A 74 -20.72 -0.46 -7.33
N ASP A 75 -21.74 -0.97 -6.64
CA ASP A 75 -22.55 -2.07 -7.16
C ASP A 75 -23.19 -1.70 -8.51
N ASN A 76 -23.31 -2.70 -9.38
CA ASN A 76 -23.98 -2.63 -10.69
C ASN A 76 -23.40 -1.63 -11.69
N GLN A 77 -22.09 -1.39 -11.67
CA GLN A 77 -21.43 -0.67 -12.75
C GLN A 77 -21.36 -1.50 -14.04
N GLY A 78 -21.83 -0.91 -15.14
CA GLY A 78 -21.82 -1.55 -16.46
C GLY A 78 -20.45 -1.54 -17.11
N LEU A 79 -20.28 -2.36 -18.16
CA LEU A 79 -19.03 -2.49 -18.92
C LEU A 79 -18.45 -1.15 -19.38
N SER A 80 -19.31 -0.22 -19.83
CA SER A 80 -18.88 1.11 -20.27
C SER A 80 -18.12 1.87 -19.18
N CYS A 81 -18.47 1.72 -17.89
CA CYS A 81 -17.73 2.38 -16.81
C CYS A 81 -16.30 1.86 -16.71
N TYR A 82 -16.10 0.54 -16.85
CA TYR A 82 -14.77 -0.07 -16.79
C TYR A 82 -13.92 0.31 -18.00
N ILE A 83 -14.49 0.28 -19.21
CA ILE A 83 -13.79 0.70 -20.43
C ILE A 83 -13.38 2.17 -20.33
N THR A 84 -14.29 3.07 -19.95
CA THR A 84 -13.96 4.49 -19.78
C THR A 84 -12.88 4.70 -18.72
N SER A 85 -12.89 3.91 -17.64
CA SER A 85 -11.86 3.99 -16.58
C SER A 85 -10.51 3.46 -17.05
N GLY A 86 -10.48 2.39 -17.83
CA GLY A 86 -9.25 1.85 -18.40
C GLY A 86 -8.62 2.80 -19.41
N VAL A 87 -9.40 3.34 -20.34
CA VAL A 87 -8.91 4.34 -21.32
C VAL A 87 -8.44 5.62 -20.63
N LEU A 88 -9.24 6.16 -19.71
CA LEU A 88 -8.84 7.35 -18.96
C LEU A 88 -7.59 7.08 -18.12
N GLY A 89 -7.53 5.91 -17.49
CA GLY A 89 -6.40 5.55 -16.64
C GLY A 89 -5.09 5.42 -17.42
N TRP A 90 -5.17 4.82 -18.61
CA TRP A 90 -4.05 4.72 -19.53
C TRP A 90 -3.60 6.07 -20.06
N PHE A 91 -4.56 6.91 -20.45
CA PHE A 91 -4.27 8.27 -20.90
C PHE A 91 -3.53 9.09 -19.84
N LEU A 92 -4.03 9.07 -18.60
CA LEU A 92 -3.46 9.84 -17.50
C LEU A 92 -2.04 9.38 -17.16
N HIS A 93 -1.79 8.08 -17.14
CA HIS A 93 -0.44 7.56 -16.88
C HIS A 93 0.54 8.00 -17.97
N VAL A 94 0.23 7.77 -19.25
CA VAL A 94 1.10 8.21 -20.36
C VAL A 94 1.31 9.71 -20.33
N LEU A 95 0.28 10.51 -20.03
CA LEU A 95 0.38 11.96 -19.93
C LEU A 95 1.36 12.38 -18.82
N LEU A 96 1.23 11.83 -17.62
CA LEU A 96 2.09 12.16 -16.49
C LEU A 96 3.54 11.73 -16.80
N ASP A 97 3.75 10.49 -17.21
CA ASP A 97 5.10 10.00 -17.45
C ASP A 97 5.79 10.73 -18.60
N SER A 98 5.04 11.17 -19.62
CA SER A 98 5.57 11.99 -20.71
C SER A 98 6.10 13.35 -20.25
N LEU A 99 5.64 13.90 -19.12
CA LEU A 99 6.21 15.14 -18.58
C LEU A 99 7.57 14.90 -17.91
N ARG A 100 7.82 13.67 -17.42
CA ARG A 100 8.96 13.33 -16.56
C ARG A 100 10.09 12.62 -17.30
N TYR A 101 9.78 11.76 -18.26
CA TYR A 101 10.74 10.84 -18.85
C TYR A 101 11.07 11.19 -20.31
N PRO A 102 12.36 11.33 -20.66
CA PRO A 102 12.76 11.71 -22.01
C PRO A 102 12.66 10.57 -23.03
N ASP A 103 12.65 9.31 -22.59
CA ASP A 103 12.60 8.13 -23.46
C ASP A 103 11.20 7.76 -23.95
N ILE A 104 10.16 8.31 -23.31
CA ILE A 104 8.76 8.11 -23.70
C ILE A 104 8.44 8.81 -25.02
N ARG A 105 7.67 8.15 -25.89
CA ARG A 105 7.33 8.65 -27.24
C ARG A 105 5.80 8.81 -27.38
N PRO A 106 5.19 9.83 -26.76
CA PRO A 106 3.73 9.89 -26.64
C PRO A 106 3.01 9.94 -27.99
N PHE A 107 3.64 10.54 -29.01
CA PHE A 107 3.13 10.71 -30.37
C PHE A 107 3.86 9.85 -31.41
N TYR A 108 4.31 8.64 -31.04
CA TYR A 108 4.92 7.69 -31.98
C TYR A 108 4.12 7.62 -33.31
N PRO A 109 4.76 7.72 -34.50
CA PRO A 109 6.19 7.51 -34.78
C PRO A 109 7.11 8.72 -34.55
N VAL A 110 6.62 9.85 -34.01
CA VAL A 110 7.52 10.93 -33.55
C VAL A 110 8.41 10.37 -32.44
N THR A 111 9.73 10.38 -32.68
CA THR A 111 10.71 9.72 -31.80
C THR A 111 11.13 10.56 -30.60
N GLN A 112 10.77 11.84 -30.58
CA GLN A 112 11.04 12.77 -29.50
C GLN A 112 9.82 12.90 -28.59
N ASN A 113 10.07 13.22 -27.32
CA ASN A 113 9.03 13.60 -26.37
C ASN A 113 8.85 15.13 -26.35
N PRO A 114 7.83 15.70 -27.02
CA PRO A 114 7.62 17.15 -26.99
C PRO A 114 7.03 17.63 -25.65
N LEU A 115 6.65 16.72 -24.75
CA LEU A 115 6.08 17.04 -23.44
C LEU A 115 7.15 17.04 -22.32
N TYR A 116 8.31 16.44 -22.58
CA TYR A 116 9.41 16.42 -21.64
C TYR A 116 9.95 17.84 -21.41
N GLU A 117 10.23 18.19 -20.15
CA GLU A 117 10.74 19.52 -19.75
C GLU A 117 9.81 20.71 -20.08
N LEU A 118 8.51 20.48 -20.33
CA LEU A 118 7.52 21.58 -20.42
C LEU A 118 7.40 22.38 -19.11
N LEU A 119 7.71 21.75 -17.98
CA LEU A 119 7.77 22.34 -16.66
C LEU A 119 9.17 22.13 -16.08
N GLU A 120 9.68 23.12 -15.36
CA GLU A 120 10.90 22.97 -14.59
C GLU A 120 10.76 21.83 -13.57
N ALA A 121 11.82 21.03 -13.36
CA ALA A 121 11.77 19.86 -12.50
C ALA A 121 11.20 20.12 -11.08
N PRO A 122 11.52 21.24 -10.38
CA PRO A 122 10.92 21.53 -9.08
C PRO A 122 9.40 21.78 -9.15
N VAL A 123 8.92 22.39 -10.24
CA VAL A 123 7.49 22.66 -10.46
C VAL A 123 6.76 21.35 -10.76
N LEU A 124 7.34 20.50 -11.60
CA LEU A 124 6.78 19.18 -11.91
C LEU A 124 6.70 18.29 -10.66
N GLN A 125 7.76 18.27 -9.84
CA GLN A 125 7.76 17.56 -8.56
C GLN A 125 6.66 18.07 -7.62
N ALA A 126 6.54 19.38 -7.46
CA ALA A 126 5.51 19.99 -6.61
C ALA A 126 4.09 19.63 -7.10
N LEU A 127 3.87 19.58 -8.42
CA LEU A 127 2.61 19.16 -9.01
C LEU A 127 2.26 17.72 -8.60
N TYR A 128 3.22 16.79 -8.71
CA TYR A 128 3.00 15.39 -8.33
C TYR A 128 2.74 15.23 -6.84
N ASP A 129 3.48 15.94 -5.99
CA ASP A 129 3.27 15.91 -4.56
C ASP A 129 1.87 16.44 -4.19
N VAL A 130 1.41 17.51 -4.84
CA VAL A 130 0.06 18.05 -4.65
C VAL A 130 -1.01 17.06 -5.11
N ILE A 131 -0.85 16.43 -6.28
CA ILE A 131 -1.78 15.42 -6.79
C ILE A 131 -1.85 14.22 -5.82
N LEU A 132 -0.69 13.74 -5.34
CA LEU A 132 -0.60 12.62 -4.40
C LEU A 132 -1.28 12.93 -3.06
N ILE A 133 -0.92 14.05 -2.44
CA ILE A 133 -1.46 14.46 -1.13
C ILE A 133 -2.97 14.73 -1.24
N SER A 134 -3.41 15.43 -2.29
CA SER A 134 -4.83 15.71 -2.50
C SER A 134 -5.63 14.42 -2.76
N GLY A 135 -5.08 13.50 -3.56
CA GLY A 135 -5.65 12.18 -3.81
C GLY A 135 -5.84 11.38 -2.51
N PHE A 136 -4.80 11.28 -1.68
CA PHE A 136 -4.88 10.59 -0.39
C PHE A 136 -5.84 11.27 0.59
N ALA A 137 -5.87 12.60 0.64
CA ALA A 137 -6.79 13.34 1.49
C ALA A 137 -8.26 13.08 1.10
N LEU A 138 -8.58 13.19 -0.20
CA LEU A 138 -9.91 12.92 -0.73
C LEU A 138 -10.33 11.46 -0.51
N TYR A 139 -9.42 10.51 -0.76
CA TYR A 139 -9.69 9.09 -0.55
C TYR A 139 -9.91 8.77 0.93
N THR A 140 -9.09 9.29 1.83
CA THR A 140 -9.25 9.09 3.27
C THR A 140 -10.58 9.63 3.76
N LEU A 141 -10.98 10.81 3.29
CA LEU A 141 -12.28 11.41 3.62
C LEU A 141 -13.44 10.54 3.12
N HIS A 142 -13.39 10.09 1.86
CA HIS A 142 -14.39 9.18 1.29
C HIS A 142 -14.47 7.85 2.06
N PHE A 143 -13.31 7.26 2.38
CA PHE A 143 -13.20 6.02 3.14
C PHE A 143 -13.78 6.19 4.54
N TYR A 144 -13.41 7.24 5.26
CA TYR A 144 -13.94 7.55 6.60
C TYR A 144 -15.46 7.70 6.58
N MET A 145 -16.00 8.49 5.64
CA MET A 145 -17.44 8.69 5.51
C MET A 145 -18.18 7.41 5.16
N SER A 146 -17.59 6.55 4.34
CA SER A 146 -18.18 5.26 3.95
C SER A 146 -18.16 4.29 5.12
N ALA A 147 -17.00 4.10 5.77
CA ALA A 147 -16.85 3.24 6.94
C ALA A 147 -17.75 3.68 8.10
N LYS A 148 -17.89 4.99 8.34
CA LYS A 148 -18.76 5.51 9.40
C LYS A 148 -20.23 5.15 9.20
N ARG A 149 -20.69 5.00 7.95
CA ARG A 149 -22.08 4.61 7.64
C ARG A 149 -22.37 3.15 7.95
N GLU A 150 -21.35 2.29 7.93
CA GLU A 150 -21.47 0.88 8.30
C GLU A 150 -21.44 0.66 9.82
N GLU A 151 -21.23 1.73 10.62
CA GLU A 151 -21.17 1.81 12.10
C GLU A 151 -20.13 0.92 12.81
N GLU A 152 -19.75 -0.20 12.21
CA GLU A 152 -18.74 -1.12 12.71
C GLU A 152 -17.33 -0.54 12.54
N ASP A 153 -16.50 -0.69 13.60
CA ASP A 153 -15.03 -0.55 13.63
C ASP A 153 -14.36 0.56 12.77
N TYR A 154 -15.09 1.60 12.37
CA TYR A 154 -14.66 2.56 11.36
C TYR A 154 -13.43 3.37 11.78
N LEU A 155 -13.28 3.59 13.09
CA LEU A 155 -12.09 4.22 13.67
C LEU A 155 -10.86 3.34 13.49
N LEU A 156 -10.98 2.02 13.71
CA LEU A 156 -9.89 1.09 13.48
C LEU A 156 -9.52 1.05 11.99
N ARG A 157 -10.51 0.86 11.10
CA ARG A 157 -10.28 0.81 9.64
C ARG A 157 -9.66 2.11 9.11
N THR A 158 -10.16 3.27 9.54
CA THR A 158 -9.61 4.58 9.15
C THR A 158 -8.21 4.79 9.72
N GLY A 159 -7.98 4.39 10.97
CA GLY A 159 -6.66 4.45 11.61
C GLY A 159 -5.63 3.61 10.87
N SER A 160 -5.99 2.37 10.50
CA SER A 160 -5.15 1.48 9.69
C SER A 160 -4.86 2.05 8.31
N LEU A 161 -5.85 2.65 7.63
CA LEU A 161 -5.63 3.30 6.34
C LEU A 161 -4.61 4.45 6.44
N LEU A 162 -4.75 5.30 7.46
CA LEU A 162 -3.82 6.42 7.68
C LEU A 162 -2.39 5.96 7.97
N ILE A 163 -2.24 4.85 8.71
CA ILE A 163 -0.92 4.23 8.93
C ILE A 163 -0.32 3.75 7.61
N LEU A 164 -1.10 3.06 6.77
CA LEU A 164 -0.63 2.57 5.48
C LEU A 164 -0.23 3.71 4.54
N ILE A 165 -1.06 4.75 4.41
CA ILE A 165 -0.75 5.93 3.59
C ILE A 165 0.52 6.62 4.12
N GLY A 166 0.59 6.83 5.44
CA GLY A 166 1.74 7.48 6.05
C GLY A 166 3.04 6.69 5.85
N LEU A 167 2.98 5.36 5.97
CA LEU A 167 4.11 4.48 5.67
C LEU A 167 4.55 4.59 4.20
N THR A 168 3.61 4.55 3.26
CA THR A 168 3.91 4.71 1.83
C THR A 168 4.60 6.03 1.53
N LEU A 169 4.15 7.14 2.13
CA LEU A 169 4.77 8.45 1.95
C LEU A 169 6.20 8.52 2.54
N VAL A 170 6.41 7.91 3.70
CA VAL A 170 7.75 7.81 4.30
C VAL A 170 8.67 6.98 3.39
N LEU A 171 8.21 5.81 2.93
CA LEU A 171 9.00 4.90 2.09
C LEU A 171 9.30 5.46 0.69
N HIS A 172 8.39 6.26 0.11
CA HIS A 172 8.58 6.87 -1.20
C HIS A 172 9.90 7.67 -1.28
N VAL A 173 10.28 8.33 -0.19
CA VAL A 173 11.51 9.13 -0.10
C VAL A 173 12.79 8.28 -0.05
N TYR A 174 12.69 6.99 0.26
CA TYR A 174 13.86 6.10 0.43
C TYR A 174 14.09 5.12 -0.71
N VAL A 175 13.06 4.79 -1.51
CA VAL A 175 13.11 3.60 -2.38
C VAL A 175 13.32 3.94 -3.87
N LEU A 176 12.90 5.11 -4.37
CA LEU A 176 12.61 5.21 -5.81
C LEU A 176 13.56 6.08 -6.64
N GLU A 177 14.12 7.20 -6.15
CA GLU A 177 15.12 7.97 -6.91
C GLU A 177 16.21 8.58 -6.01
N PRO A 178 17.49 8.23 -6.19
CA PRO A 178 18.58 8.90 -5.48
C PRO A 178 18.68 10.38 -5.92
N GLY A 179 18.36 11.31 -5.01
CA GLY A 179 18.58 12.74 -5.20
C GLY A 179 17.39 13.66 -4.93
N VAL A 180 16.16 13.12 -4.81
CA VAL A 180 14.95 13.93 -4.54
C VAL A 180 14.39 13.60 -3.16
N HIS A 181 15.03 14.14 -2.12
CA HIS A 181 14.50 14.04 -0.76
C HIS A 181 13.45 15.12 -0.52
N ASN A 182 12.18 14.77 -0.68
CA ASN A 182 11.11 15.63 -0.19
C ASN A 182 10.87 15.38 1.31
N MET A 183 11.57 16.16 2.14
CA MET A 183 11.42 16.11 3.60
C MET A 183 9.97 16.36 4.06
N TRP A 184 9.20 17.14 3.29
CA TRP A 184 7.80 17.39 3.61
C TRP A 184 6.95 16.12 3.51
N LEU A 185 7.18 15.26 2.52
CA LEU A 185 6.48 13.97 2.42
C LEU A 185 6.78 13.05 3.60
N VAL A 186 8.03 13.03 4.08
CA VAL A 186 8.41 12.24 5.28
C VAL A 186 7.69 12.76 6.52
N ILE A 187 7.66 14.09 6.71
CA ILE A 187 6.97 14.73 7.84
C ILE A 187 5.47 14.45 7.75
N THR A 188 4.85 14.68 6.60
CA THR A 188 3.43 14.42 6.37
C THR A 188 3.10 12.95 6.61
N GLY A 189 3.91 12.02 6.08
CA GLY A 189 3.73 10.59 6.30
C GLY A 189 3.83 10.20 7.77
N SER A 190 4.81 10.73 8.49
CA SER A 190 4.98 10.51 9.93
C SER A 190 3.76 11.01 10.74
N ILE A 191 3.24 12.20 10.40
CA ILE A 191 2.05 12.77 11.04
C ILE A 191 0.83 11.89 10.78
N LEU A 192 0.64 11.40 9.55
CA LEU A 192 -0.48 10.51 9.22
C LEU A 192 -0.38 9.18 9.96
N MET A 193 0.82 8.59 10.08
CA MET A 193 1.02 7.37 10.87
C MET A 193 0.64 7.57 12.33
N LEU A 194 1.16 8.62 12.98
CA LEU A 194 0.85 8.93 14.38
C LEU A 194 -0.64 9.21 14.58
N THR A 195 -1.26 9.93 13.64
CA THR A 195 -2.70 10.20 13.66
C THR A 195 -3.50 8.90 13.56
N GLY A 196 -3.12 8.01 12.64
CA GLY A 196 -3.75 6.70 12.47
C GLY A 196 -3.61 5.82 13.72
N ILE A 197 -2.45 5.79 14.36
CA ILE A 197 -2.20 5.10 15.63
C ILE A 197 -3.14 5.65 16.72
N CYS A 198 -3.21 6.97 16.90
CA CYS A 198 -4.09 7.59 17.88
C CYS A 198 -5.58 7.23 17.67
N ILE A 199 -6.05 7.26 16.41
CA ILE A 199 -7.43 6.91 16.07
C ILE A 199 -7.71 5.42 16.33
N GLY A 200 -6.80 4.52 15.92
CA GLY A 200 -6.92 3.09 16.15
C GLY A 200 -6.94 2.74 17.63
N LEU A 201 -6.01 3.29 18.42
CA LEU A 201 -5.95 3.09 19.87
C LEU A 201 -7.22 3.59 20.58
N LYS A 202 -7.80 4.72 20.14
CA LYS A 202 -9.07 5.21 20.67
C LYS A 202 -10.20 4.19 20.50
N TYR A 203 -10.22 3.47 19.38
CA TYR A 203 -11.17 2.38 19.17
C TYR A 203 -10.90 1.19 20.10
N LEU A 204 -9.63 0.77 20.24
CA LEU A 204 -9.26 -0.35 21.11
C LEU A 204 -9.60 -0.07 22.59
N VAL A 205 -9.43 1.18 23.04
CA VAL A 205 -9.90 1.62 24.36
C VAL A 205 -11.43 1.62 24.45
N LYS A 206 -12.14 2.08 23.41
CA LYS A 206 -13.62 2.07 23.38
C LYS A 206 -14.19 0.66 23.56
N ILE A 207 -13.58 -0.35 22.96
CA ILE A 207 -14.00 -1.77 23.10
C ILE A 207 -13.40 -2.46 24.33
N LYS A 208 -12.68 -1.73 25.20
CA LYS A 208 -12.03 -2.22 26.42
C LYS A 208 -11.00 -3.34 26.17
N LEU A 209 -10.39 -3.40 24.98
CA LEU A 209 -9.32 -4.35 24.69
C LEU A 209 -8.00 -3.93 25.33
N ILE A 210 -7.78 -2.62 25.44
CA ILE A 210 -6.62 -2.02 26.10
C ILE A 210 -7.05 -0.89 27.03
N SER A 211 -6.26 -0.64 28.06
CA SER A 211 -6.41 0.48 28.98
C SER A 211 -5.90 1.80 28.39
N THR A 212 -6.37 2.93 28.93
CA THR A 212 -5.88 4.26 28.55
C THR A 212 -4.38 4.42 28.78
N ARG A 213 -3.83 3.77 29.82
CA ARG A 213 -2.39 3.81 30.13
C ARG A 213 -1.56 3.08 29.07
N GLU A 214 -2.02 1.91 28.64
CA GLU A 214 -1.37 1.16 27.56
C GLU A 214 -1.41 1.94 26.25
N ALA A 215 -2.55 2.57 25.92
CA ALA A 215 -2.64 3.43 24.75
C ALA A 215 -1.66 4.62 24.79
N GLN A 216 -1.52 5.28 25.94
CA GLN A 216 -0.54 6.37 26.13
C GLN A 216 0.89 5.89 25.93
N LEU A 217 1.25 4.70 26.46
CA LEU A 217 2.58 4.12 26.27
C LEU A 217 2.88 3.84 24.79
N VAL A 218 1.91 3.27 24.05
CA VAL A 218 2.08 3.01 22.62
C VAL A 218 2.29 4.31 21.83
N ILE A 219 1.55 5.38 22.16
CA ILE A 219 1.74 6.69 21.51
C ILE A 219 3.14 7.24 21.79
N ILE A 220 3.59 7.23 23.06
CA ILE A 220 4.92 7.71 23.44
C ILE A 220 6.01 6.94 22.70
N LEU A 221 5.93 5.60 22.70
CA LEU A 221 6.89 4.75 21.99
C LEU A 221 6.89 5.03 20.49
N SER A 222 5.72 5.19 19.87
CA SER A 222 5.60 5.49 18.44
C SER A 222 6.22 6.84 18.07
N VAL A 223 6.03 7.87 18.91
CA VAL A 223 6.67 9.19 18.73
C VAL A 223 8.18 9.09 18.87
N ILE A 224 8.67 8.38 19.89
CA ILE A 224 10.12 8.17 20.08
C ILE A 224 10.70 7.44 18.86
N THR A 225 10.06 6.37 18.38
CA THR A 225 10.51 5.65 17.18
C THR A 225 10.53 6.57 15.96
N ALA A 226 9.50 7.38 15.73
CA ALA A 226 9.47 8.33 14.62
C ALA A 226 10.62 9.35 14.70
N LEU A 227 10.89 9.90 15.89
CA LEU A 227 12.00 10.82 16.11
C LEU A 227 13.37 10.14 15.92
N ILE A 228 13.52 8.90 16.39
CA ILE A 228 14.74 8.11 16.20
C ILE A 228 14.98 7.85 14.71
N VAL A 229 13.95 7.44 13.97
CA VAL A 229 14.05 7.22 12.51
C VAL A 229 14.47 8.51 11.82
N GLN A 230 13.88 9.65 12.18
CA GLN A 230 14.24 10.95 11.59
C GLN A 230 15.67 11.42 11.96
N THR A 231 16.17 11.10 13.15
CA THR A 231 17.49 11.55 13.65
C THR A 231 18.64 10.61 13.28
N LEU A 232 18.39 9.30 13.21
CA LEU A 232 19.38 8.30 12.78
C LEU A 232 19.58 8.25 11.27
N LEU A 233 18.76 8.97 10.50
CA LEU A 233 18.88 9.09 9.04
C LEU A 233 19.60 10.41 8.71
N PRO A 234 20.95 10.41 8.63
CA PRO A 234 21.71 11.62 8.38
C PRO A 234 21.35 12.28 7.04
N PRO A 235 21.08 13.60 6.99
CA PRO A 235 20.75 14.31 5.76
C PRO A 235 21.92 14.39 4.75
N LYS A 236 23.13 14.01 5.15
CA LYS A 236 24.38 14.14 4.35
C LYS A 236 24.95 12.83 3.78
N LEU A 237 24.39 11.66 4.10
CA LEU A 237 24.92 10.37 3.59
C LEU A 237 24.33 9.93 2.25
N VAL A 238 23.51 10.78 1.62
CA VAL A 238 22.79 10.51 0.37
C VAL A 238 23.68 10.75 -0.86
N VAL A 239 24.73 11.57 -0.73
CA VAL A 239 25.71 11.82 -1.80
C VAL A 239 26.86 10.81 -1.76
N PHE A 240 26.75 9.74 -0.97
CA PHE A 240 27.65 8.61 -1.16
C PHE A 240 27.28 7.95 -2.49
N LYS A 241 28.23 7.96 -3.43
CA LYS A 241 28.16 7.22 -4.69
C LYS A 241 27.53 5.85 -4.41
N PHE A 242 26.40 5.60 -5.07
CA PHE A 242 25.62 4.37 -4.98
C PHE A 242 26.43 3.09 -5.29
N THR A 243 27.67 3.24 -5.78
CA THR A 243 28.63 2.17 -6.02
C THR A 243 29.42 1.72 -4.78
N GLU A 244 29.44 2.49 -3.69
CA GLU A 244 30.13 2.09 -2.43
C GLU A 244 29.18 1.73 -1.27
N ILE A 245 27.86 1.93 -1.44
CA ILE A 245 26.83 1.41 -0.52
C ILE A 245 26.39 0.00 -0.97
N ILE A 246 27.35 -0.81 -1.41
CA ILE A 246 27.28 -2.26 -1.17
C ILE A 246 27.79 -2.48 0.26
N SER A 247 27.01 -2.01 1.22
CA SER A 247 26.92 -2.67 2.51
C SER A 247 25.50 -2.51 3.03
N ALA A 248 24.55 -3.04 2.24
CA ALA A 248 23.23 -3.45 2.75
C ALA A 248 23.35 -4.24 4.07
N GLU A 249 24.50 -4.88 4.30
CA GLU A 249 24.91 -5.49 5.55
C GLU A 249 24.87 -4.52 6.76
N THR A 250 25.28 -3.25 6.67
CA THR A 250 25.36 -2.39 7.87
C THR A 250 24.00 -1.88 8.33
N THR A 251 23.10 -1.54 7.41
CA THR A 251 21.70 -1.17 7.71
C THR A 251 20.92 -2.39 8.20
N LEU A 252 21.14 -3.57 7.58
CA LEU A 252 20.57 -4.83 8.03
C LEU A 252 21.09 -5.20 9.43
N ILE A 253 22.39 -5.09 9.70
CA ILE A 253 23.01 -5.37 11.01
C ILE A 253 22.45 -4.42 12.08
N ARG A 254 22.27 -3.13 11.79
CA ARG A 254 21.66 -2.18 12.74
C ARG A 254 20.20 -2.52 13.03
N LEU A 255 19.43 -2.91 12.02
CA LEU A 255 18.06 -3.42 12.18
C LEU A 255 18.05 -4.73 12.98
N LEU A 256 18.98 -5.65 12.74
CA LEU A 256 19.12 -6.93 13.45
C LEU A 256 19.55 -6.76 14.91
N ILE A 257 20.40 -5.79 15.23
CA ILE A 257 20.81 -5.46 16.61
C ILE A 257 19.64 -4.85 17.38
N ALA A 258 18.92 -3.89 16.78
CA ALA A 258 17.71 -3.29 17.35
C ALA A 258 16.59 -4.35 17.53
N TRP A 259 16.49 -5.29 16.60
CA TRP A 259 15.62 -6.46 16.67
C TRP A 259 15.97 -7.41 17.82
N SER A 260 17.24 -7.79 17.92
CA SER A 260 17.72 -8.75 18.93
C SER A 260 17.52 -8.19 20.34
N THR A 261 17.72 -6.88 20.52
CA THR A 261 17.45 -6.20 21.79
C THR A 261 15.96 -6.16 22.13
N LEU A 262 15.07 -5.92 21.16
CA LEU A 262 13.62 -5.93 21.37
C LEU A 262 13.09 -7.32 21.75
N VAL A 263 13.58 -8.37 21.08
CA VAL A 263 13.22 -9.77 21.38
C VAL A 263 13.67 -10.17 22.78
N LEU A 264 14.94 -9.88 23.14
CA LEU A 264 15.49 -10.18 24.46
C LEU A 264 14.73 -9.44 25.58
N PHE A 265 14.34 -8.19 25.33
CA PHE A 265 13.49 -7.43 26.25
C PHE A 265 12.12 -8.11 26.45
N THR A 266 11.44 -8.53 25.37
CA THR A 266 10.16 -9.26 25.49
C THR A 266 10.30 -10.62 26.16
N LEU A 267 11.40 -11.34 25.96
CA LEU A 267 11.67 -12.60 26.67
C LEU A 267 11.87 -12.37 28.17
N LYS A 268 12.55 -11.27 28.57
CA LYS A 268 12.71 -10.90 29.98
C LYS A 268 11.39 -10.48 30.62
N VAL A 269 10.55 -9.74 29.89
CA VAL A 269 9.18 -9.40 30.33
C VAL A 269 8.34 -10.67 30.53
N ARG A 270 8.45 -11.66 29.62
CA ARG A 270 7.80 -12.97 29.77
C ARG A 270 8.29 -13.75 31.00
N GLU A 271 9.60 -13.75 31.26
CA GLU A 271 10.19 -14.39 32.45
C GLU A 271 9.66 -13.75 33.75
N ILE A 272 9.56 -12.42 33.79
CA ILE A 272 8.97 -11.67 34.91
C ILE A 272 7.48 -12.04 35.08
N LEU A 273 6.73 -12.15 33.99
CA LEU A 273 5.31 -12.55 34.01
C LEU A 273 5.12 -14.02 34.44
N ASN A 274 6.09 -14.89 34.19
CA ASN A 274 6.05 -16.30 34.61
C ASN A 274 6.23 -16.51 36.13
N ASN A 275 6.77 -15.52 36.85
CA ASN A 275 6.89 -15.57 38.30
C ASN A 275 5.58 -15.17 39.04
N PHE A 276 4.51 -14.81 38.32
CA PHE A 276 3.20 -14.53 38.90
C PHE A 276 2.28 -15.76 38.86
N GLU A 277 1.57 -16.06 39.95
CA GLU A 277 0.78 -17.30 40.11
C GLU A 277 -0.49 -17.40 39.24
N ILE A 278 -0.86 -16.34 38.50
CA ILE A 278 -2.13 -16.29 37.76
C ILE A 278 -2.00 -17.00 36.41
N LYS A 279 -2.44 -18.28 36.34
CA LYS A 279 -2.37 -19.14 35.15
C LYS A 279 -3.04 -18.59 33.88
N VAL A 280 -4.10 -17.78 34.01
CA VAL A 280 -4.90 -17.28 32.86
C VAL A 280 -4.23 -16.09 32.17
N LEU A 281 -3.58 -15.19 32.92
CA LEU A 281 -2.85 -14.04 32.38
C LEU A 281 -1.54 -14.44 31.69
N ARG A 282 -0.95 -15.54 32.18
CA ARG A 282 0.30 -16.16 31.70
C ARG A 282 0.26 -16.58 30.23
N VAL A 283 -0.86 -17.19 29.82
CA VAL A 283 -1.05 -17.70 28.45
C VAL A 283 -1.50 -16.57 27.53
N LEU A 284 -2.41 -15.69 27.98
CA LEU A 284 -2.98 -14.67 27.09
C LEU A 284 -1.99 -13.52 26.78
N VAL A 285 -1.23 -13.05 27.77
CA VAL A 285 -0.38 -11.85 27.64
C VAL A 285 1.03 -12.21 27.18
N GLY A 286 1.60 -13.30 27.71
CA GLY A 286 2.91 -13.81 27.30
C GLY A 286 2.91 -14.24 25.83
N ASP A 287 1.86 -14.93 25.39
CA ASP A 287 1.74 -15.37 24.00
C ASP A 287 1.28 -14.21 23.08
N ALA A 288 0.45 -13.26 23.53
CA ALA A 288 0.11 -12.08 22.72
C ALA A 288 1.28 -11.11 22.51
N LEU A 289 2.17 -10.94 23.49
CA LEU A 289 3.41 -10.16 23.33
C LEU A 289 4.38 -10.88 22.38
N LEU A 290 4.55 -12.20 22.54
CA LEU A 290 5.33 -13.02 21.61
C LEU A 290 4.74 -12.94 20.20
N ILE A 291 3.41 -13.03 20.05
CA ILE A 291 2.66 -12.89 18.81
C ILE A 291 2.80 -11.48 18.24
N SER A 292 2.85 -10.43 19.05
CA SER A 292 3.02 -9.04 18.58
C SER A 292 4.45 -8.74 18.13
N THR A 293 5.46 -9.32 18.77
CA THR A 293 6.86 -9.30 18.29
C THR A 293 7.00 -10.22 17.06
N LEU A 294 6.24 -11.32 16.99
CA LEU A 294 6.02 -12.12 15.79
C LEU A 294 5.13 -11.42 14.72
N LEU A 295 4.43 -10.35 15.09
CA LEU A 295 3.66 -9.49 14.19
C LEU A 295 4.50 -8.31 13.68
N VAL A 296 5.62 -8.04 14.33
CA VAL A 296 6.72 -7.26 13.74
C VAL A 296 7.56 -8.17 12.85
N ILE A 297 7.64 -9.47 13.18
CA ILE A 297 7.97 -10.49 12.18
C ILE A 297 6.99 -10.42 11.02
N VAL A 298 5.71 -9.96 11.16
CA VAL A 298 4.71 -9.64 10.10
C VAL A 298 5.08 -8.44 9.20
N LEU A 299 6.37 -8.31 8.87
CA LEU A 299 6.77 -8.24 7.46
C LEU A 299 6.62 -9.60 6.72
N VAL A 300 6.57 -10.71 7.46
CA VAL A 300 5.67 -11.88 7.32
C VAL A 300 4.22 -11.45 7.15
N GLY A 301 3.86 -10.18 7.22
CA GLY A 301 2.56 -9.62 6.86
C GLY A 301 2.44 -9.44 5.38
N VAL A 302 3.53 -9.29 4.65
CA VAL A 302 3.52 -9.46 3.21
C VAL A 302 3.26 -10.94 2.87
N VAL A 303 3.92 -11.89 3.55
CA VAL A 303 3.75 -13.33 3.32
C VAL A 303 2.43 -13.89 3.90
N MET A 304 1.92 -13.35 5.01
CA MET A 304 0.65 -13.71 5.65
C MET A 304 -0.53 -13.06 4.94
N ILE A 305 -0.42 -11.86 4.37
CA ILE A 305 -1.47 -11.33 3.48
C ILE A 305 -1.61 -12.26 2.27
N PHE A 306 -0.49 -12.71 1.68
CA PHE A 306 -0.52 -13.72 0.62
C PHE A 306 -1.04 -15.10 1.10
N SER A 307 -0.66 -15.57 2.29
CA SER A 307 -1.12 -16.86 2.83
C SER A 307 -2.56 -16.83 3.34
N LEU A 308 -3.05 -15.70 3.85
CA LEU A 308 -4.45 -15.44 4.21
C LEU A 308 -5.30 -15.33 2.95
N LEU A 309 -4.82 -14.66 1.89
CA LEU A 309 -5.49 -14.66 0.58
C LEU A 309 -5.63 -16.10 0.03
N ILE A 310 -4.59 -16.94 0.15
CA ILE A 310 -4.66 -18.36 -0.26
C ILE A 310 -5.59 -19.20 0.65
N LEU A 311 -5.54 -19.03 1.97
CA LEU A 311 -6.43 -19.74 2.91
C LEU A 311 -7.90 -19.29 2.80
N MET A 312 -8.15 -18.01 2.47
CA MET A 312 -9.48 -17.49 2.18
C MET A 312 -10.02 -18.01 0.83
N VAL A 313 -9.15 -18.19 -0.18
CA VAL A 313 -9.48 -18.87 -1.44
C VAL A 313 -9.87 -20.33 -1.22
N ILE A 314 -9.13 -21.08 -0.39
CA ILE A 314 -9.42 -22.48 -0.06
C ILE A 314 -10.74 -22.61 0.74
N ARG A 315 -10.95 -21.75 1.74
CA ARG A 315 -12.18 -21.76 2.56
C ARG A 315 -13.42 -21.36 1.77
N GLY A 316 -13.30 -20.39 0.85
CA GLY A 316 -14.37 -20.00 -0.07
C GLY A 316 -14.76 -21.09 -1.07
N TYR A 317 -13.80 -21.89 -1.55
CA TYR A 317 -14.05 -23.03 -2.44
C TYR A 317 -14.77 -24.19 -1.72
N ILE A 318 -14.38 -24.50 -0.49
CA ILE A 318 -15.00 -25.57 0.32
C ILE A 318 -16.45 -25.22 0.69
N LEU A 319 -16.76 -23.94 0.95
CA LEU A 319 -18.10 -23.48 1.34
C LEU A 319 -19.04 -23.20 0.14
N SER A 320 -18.52 -23.15 -1.09
CA SER A 320 -19.31 -22.93 -2.32
C SER A 320 -19.47 -24.20 -3.17
N SER A 321 -18.90 -25.32 -2.74
CA SER A 321 -19.12 -26.63 -3.34
C SER A 321 -20.54 -27.11 -2.98
N PRO A 322 -21.44 -27.36 -3.95
CA PRO A 322 -22.73 -27.97 -3.64
C PRO A 322 -22.47 -29.34 -3.04
N SER A 323 -23.10 -29.63 -1.90
CA SER A 323 -23.25 -31.00 -1.43
C SER A 323 -23.83 -31.81 -2.58
N GLN A 324 -23.05 -32.76 -3.10
CA GLN A 324 -23.61 -33.87 -3.87
C GLN A 324 -24.51 -34.64 -2.90
N GLU A 325 -25.76 -34.20 -2.80
CA GLU A 325 -26.81 -34.99 -2.20
C GLU A 325 -27.09 -36.15 -3.13
N GLN A 326 -26.65 -37.30 -2.64
CA GLN A 326 -27.25 -38.60 -2.87
C GLN A 326 -28.78 -38.47 -2.95
N GLY A 327 -29.32 -38.85 -4.10
CA GLY A 327 -30.75 -38.94 -4.37
C GLY A 327 -31.04 -40.01 -5.42
N GLU A 328 -30.32 -41.12 -5.40
CA GLU A 328 -30.77 -42.37 -6.04
C GLU A 328 -31.29 -43.30 -4.94
N THR A 329 -32.57 -43.11 -4.57
CA THR A 329 -33.37 -44.15 -3.92
C THR A 329 -34.68 -44.33 -4.69
N SER A 330 -34.73 -45.45 -5.40
CA SER A 330 -35.88 -46.33 -5.65
C SER A 330 -37.30 -45.76 -5.52
N CYS A 331 -37.96 -45.52 -6.66
CA CYS A 331 -39.21 -46.16 -7.10
C CYS A 331 -39.60 -45.57 -8.47
#